data_AF-A0A6P6YAP5-F1
#
_entry.id   AF-A0A6P6YAP5-F1
#
_cell.length_a   1.000
_cell.length_b   1.000
_cell.length_c   1.000
_cell.angle_alpha   90.00
_cell.angle_beta   90.00
_cell.angle_gamma   90.00
#
_symmetry.space_group_name_H-M   'P 1'
#
loop_
_entity.id
_entity.type
_entity.pdbx_description
1 polymer ?
#
loop_
_entity_poly.entity_id
_entity_poly.type
_entity_poly.pdbx_seq_one_letter_code
_entity_poly.pdbx_strand_id
1 'polypeptide(L)'
;MGQTLRSISNSFNNSNTTGKNDNNPHNELDKLPDLASWPPELSLNVLKNLNATELCLAACVWNELGRDDLLWQSLCHSEWPYTSVYFRNGDKRPSDFSYHKLYLTLDEATVTFNADCHLGMNYFFKNNLIDDDAGEIAKLFFRAKPLDRTQIRRYIQSDLDVLDHLIKLFDFSEQKLPDALRHYFSVLEVPSRYDHYLHKIVEKFALRYVQCNQSSSSNRSILIHTSETIYVLCFSLIMLSADLYNPQIKNKMSKREFIRNVRRALRVQDDEFYGHLYDDVYLRGHIAHGENYNHNLLPKSSFSSFGHHAFGYNHHQQQQHLHHQPQPRFHMIH
;
A
#
# COMPACT_ATOMS: atom_id res chain seq x y z
N MET A 1 23.61 4.81 1.31
CA MET A 1 23.65 5.83 0.23
C MET A 1 24.43 7.09 0.60
N GLY A 2 24.89 7.28 1.85
CA GLY A 2 25.89 8.33 2.20
C GLY A 2 27.33 8.07 1.70
N GLN A 3 27.53 7.11 0.80
CA GLN A 3 28.84 6.81 0.21
C GLN A 3 29.13 7.68 -1.01
N THR A 4 28.12 8.17 -1.72
CA THR A 4 28.31 8.96 -2.95
C THR A 4 28.94 10.31 -2.61
N LEU A 5 28.39 11.04 -1.64
CA LEU A 5 28.93 12.32 -1.15
C LEU A 5 30.26 12.16 -0.39
N ARG A 6 30.45 11.07 0.37
CA ARG A 6 31.73 10.78 1.04
C ARG A 6 32.83 10.33 0.08
N SER A 7 32.51 9.64 -1.03
CA SER A 7 33.52 9.26 -2.03
C SER A 7 34.04 10.47 -2.80
N ILE A 8 33.17 11.46 -3.05
CA ILE A 8 33.53 12.74 -3.65
C ILE A 8 34.37 13.60 -2.68
N SER A 9 34.18 13.48 -1.37
CA SER A 9 35.03 14.20 -0.39
C SER A 9 36.37 13.47 -0.12
N ASN A 10 36.35 12.14 0.00
CA ASN A 10 37.53 11.36 0.42
C ASN A 10 38.54 11.11 -0.70
N SER A 11 38.14 11.14 -1.97
CA SER A 11 39.09 11.05 -3.09
C SER A 11 39.95 12.32 -3.26
N PHE A 12 39.61 13.42 -2.58
CA PHE A 12 40.25 14.73 -2.74
C PHE A 12 41.13 15.16 -1.55
N ASN A 13 41.03 14.46 -0.41
CA ASN A 13 41.78 14.85 0.81
C ASN A 13 43.19 14.25 0.91
N ASN A 14 43.64 13.42 -0.04
CA ASN A 14 44.91 12.70 0.09
C ASN A 14 46.11 13.32 -0.64
N SER A 15 46.03 14.59 -1.02
CA SER A 15 47.16 15.30 -1.63
C SER A 15 47.31 16.70 -1.06
N ASN A 16 47.88 16.81 0.14
CA ASN A 16 48.54 18.03 0.58
C ASN A 16 49.44 17.75 1.79
N THR A 17 50.71 17.44 1.54
CA THR A 17 51.79 17.96 2.41
C THR A 17 52.99 18.38 1.57
N THR A 18 53.55 19.51 2.00
CA THR A 18 54.84 20.13 1.64
C THR A 18 54.86 20.99 0.37
N GLY A 19 54.99 22.30 0.60
CA GLY A 19 55.10 23.31 -0.43
C GLY A 19 56.50 23.45 -1.01
N LYS A 20 56.54 23.99 -2.22
CA LYS A 20 57.57 24.90 -2.73
C LYS A 20 57.06 25.55 -4.01
N ASN A 21 57.37 26.83 -4.14
CA ASN A 21 57.17 27.65 -5.34
C ASN A 21 57.76 26.94 -6.57
N ASP A 22 56.97 26.81 -7.64
CA ASP A 22 57.47 26.81 -9.00
C ASP A 22 56.35 27.23 -9.97
N ASN A 23 56.67 28.19 -10.83
CA ASN A 23 55.83 28.66 -11.92
C ASN A 23 55.59 27.52 -12.92
N ASN A 24 54.36 27.00 -12.99
CA ASN A 24 53.98 25.97 -13.96
C ASN A 24 52.71 26.42 -14.71
N PRO A 25 52.72 26.56 -16.05
CA PRO A 25 51.55 27.01 -16.82
C PRO A 25 50.50 25.89 -17.02
N HIS A 26 50.46 24.87 -16.15
CA HIS A 26 49.57 23.72 -16.24
C HIS A 26 48.54 23.61 -15.10
N ASN A 27 48.25 24.71 -14.39
CA ASN A 27 47.24 24.73 -13.32
C ASN A 27 45.84 25.21 -13.76
N GLU A 28 45.53 25.21 -15.05
CA GLU A 28 44.18 25.44 -15.59
C GLU A 28 43.41 24.13 -15.80
N LEU A 29 43.40 23.26 -14.79
CA LEU A 29 42.45 22.15 -14.71
C LEU A 29 41.52 22.42 -13.53
N ASP A 30 40.50 23.20 -13.84
CA ASP A 30 39.14 23.08 -13.34
C ASP A 30 38.99 22.89 -11.82
N LYS A 31 39.33 23.94 -11.06
CA LYS A 31 38.66 24.12 -9.77
C LYS A 31 37.20 24.38 -10.07
N LEU A 32 36.38 23.35 -9.89
CA LEU A 32 34.93 23.47 -9.92
C LEU A 32 34.53 24.70 -9.09
N PRO A 33 33.81 25.67 -9.67
CA PRO A 33 33.46 26.89 -8.97
C PRO A 33 32.68 26.57 -7.70
N ASP A 34 32.80 27.42 -6.68
CA ASP A 34 32.09 27.27 -5.41
C ASP A 34 30.60 27.06 -5.68
N LEU A 35 29.97 26.10 -5.00
CA LEU A 35 28.56 25.74 -5.20
C LEU A 35 27.66 26.97 -5.06
N ALA A 36 27.95 27.87 -4.12
CA ALA A 36 27.21 29.10 -3.91
C ALA A 36 27.23 30.05 -5.14
N SER A 37 28.22 29.90 -6.02
CA SER A 37 28.38 30.71 -7.24
C SER A 37 27.76 30.07 -8.50
N TRP A 38 27.12 28.91 -8.37
CA TRP A 38 26.53 28.22 -9.51
C TRP A 38 25.29 28.94 -10.07
N PRO A 39 25.04 28.84 -11.39
CA PRO A 39 23.79 29.31 -11.96
C PRO A 39 22.57 28.66 -11.29
N PRO A 40 21.47 29.39 -11.07
CA PRO A 40 20.25 28.86 -10.46
C PRO A 40 19.71 27.61 -11.17
N GLU A 41 19.78 27.56 -12.49
CA GLU A 41 19.29 26.44 -13.31
C GLU A 41 20.08 25.16 -13.07
N LEU A 42 21.40 25.29 -12.88
CA LEU A 42 22.26 24.14 -12.56
C LEU A 42 21.99 23.66 -11.13
N SER A 43 21.83 24.61 -10.20
CA SER A 43 21.52 24.33 -8.80
C SER A 43 20.17 23.61 -8.66
N LEU A 44 19.11 24.09 -9.34
CA LEU A 44 17.80 23.45 -9.35
C LEU A 44 17.82 22.04 -9.95
N ASN A 45 18.67 21.79 -10.95
CA ASN A 45 18.85 20.45 -11.52
C ASN A 45 19.44 19.45 -10.53
N VAL A 46 20.26 19.91 -9.58
CA VAL A 46 20.74 19.08 -8.47
C VAL A 46 19.64 18.93 -7.43
N LEU A 47 19.08 20.05 -6.97
CA LEU A 47 18.11 20.11 -5.87
C LEU A 47 16.87 19.24 -6.12
N LYS A 48 16.35 19.17 -7.35
CA LYS A 48 15.17 18.34 -7.68
C LYS A 48 15.33 16.84 -7.45
N ASN A 49 16.56 16.36 -7.27
CA ASN A 49 16.87 14.95 -7.02
C ASN A 49 17.17 14.66 -5.54
N LEU A 50 17.13 15.68 -4.68
CA LEU A 50 17.45 15.56 -3.26
C LEU A 50 16.22 15.17 -2.43
N ASN A 51 16.43 14.39 -1.38
CA ASN A 51 15.40 14.16 -0.37
C ASN A 51 15.25 15.36 0.58
N ALA A 52 14.26 15.34 1.47
CA ALA A 52 13.99 16.47 2.36
C ALA A 52 15.16 16.83 3.28
N THR A 53 15.89 15.84 3.83
CA THR A 53 17.07 16.11 4.67
C THR A 53 18.18 16.78 3.86
N GLU A 54 18.41 16.30 2.64
CA GLU A 54 19.39 16.87 1.72
C GLU A 54 18.99 18.29 1.27
N LEU A 55 17.71 18.56 1.02
CA LEU A 55 17.22 19.92 0.74
C LEU A 55 17.43 20.87 1.92
N CYS A 56 17.15 20.42 3.15
CA CYS A 56 17.41 21.21 4.36
C CYS A 56 18.89 21.59 4.49
N LEU A 57 19.80 20.66 4.17
CA LEU A 57 21.25 20.93 4.16
C LEU A 57 21.65 21.83 2.98
N ALA A 58 21.08 21.59 1.80
CA ALA A 58 21.36 22.38 0.60
C ALA A 58 20.88 23.83 0.75
N ALA A 59 19.82 24.08 1.52
CA ALA A 59 19.37 25.43 1.87
C ALA A 59 20.41 26.22 2.69
N CYS A 60 21.39 25.57 3.35
CA CYS A 60 22.50 26.29 3.97
C CYS A 60 23.45 26.94 2.95
N VAL A 61 23.47 26.43 1.71
CA VAL A 61 24.35 26.93 0.61
C VAL A 61 23.53 27.74 -0.41
N TRP A 62 22.38 27.22 -0.81
CA TRP A 62 21.54 27.79 -1.86
C TRP A 62 20.26 28.48 -1.35
N ASN A 63 20.16 28.73 -0.03
CA ASN A 63 19.11 29.49 0.67
C ASN A 63 17.71 29.40 0.02
N GLU A 64 17.33 30.42 -0.77
CA GLU A 64 16.00 30.51 -1.40
C GLU A 64 15.71 29.35 -2.36
N LEU A 65 16.70 28.88 -3.11
CA LEU A 65 16.53 27.74 -4.02
C LEU A 65 16.31 26.44 -3.25
N GLY A 66 16.96 26.25 -2.10
CA GLY A 66 16.74 25.08 -1.24
C GLY A 66 15.39 25.10 -0.52
N ARG A 67 14.75 26.28 -0.43
CA ARG A 67 13.41 26.49 0.13
C ARG A 67 12.34 26.70 -0.93
N ASP A 68 12.68 26.47 -2.20
CA ASP A 68 11.76 26.66 -3.32
C ASP A 68 10.48 25.82 -3.12
N ASP A 69 9.33 26.47 -3.19
CA ASP A 69 8.05 25.86 -2.84
C ASP A 69 7.65 24.74 -3.82
N LEU A 70 8.10 24.81 -5.08
CA LEU A 70 7.82 23.78 -6.09
C LEU A 70 8.64 22.51 -5.83
N LEU A 71 9.87 22.62 -5.36
CA LEU A 71 10.67 21.46 -4.94
C LEU A 71 9.99 20.73 -3.78
N TRP A 72 9.59 21.46 -2.74
CA TRP A 72 8.88 20.89 -1.60
C TRP A 72 7.50 20.36 -1.98
N GLN A 73 6.80 21.02 -2.92
CA GLN A 73 5.55 20.51 -3.49
C GLN A 73 5.77 19.14 -4.14
N SER A 74 6.80 19.01 -4.97
CA SER A 74 7.13 17.76 -5.65
C SER A 74 7.43 16.65 -4.65
N LEU A 75 8.20 16.94 -3.59
CA LEU A 75 8.46 15.99 -2.52
C LEU A 75 7.19 15.57 -1.78
N CYS A 76 6.33 16.51 -1.40
CA CYS A 76 5.03 16.23 -0.78
C CYS A 76 4.19 15.28 -1.65
N HIS A 77 4.06 15.55 -2.95
CA HIS A 77 3.28 14.71 -3.85
C HIS A 77 3.95 13.35 -4.13
N SER A 78 5.28 13.25 -4.00
CA SER A 78 5.99 11.97 -4.11
C SER A 78 5.70 11.07 -2.91
N GLU A 79 5.80 11.59 -1.69
CA GLU A 79 5.66 10.80 -0.46
C GLU A 79 4.19 10.60 -0.06
N TRP A 80 3.41 11.66 -0.14
CA TRP A 80 1.98 11.68 0.09
C TRP A 80 1.27 12.17 -1.18
N PRO A 81 1.04 11.30 -2.18
CA PRO A 81 0.30 11.67 -3.40
C PRO A 81 -1.14 12.14 -3.15
N TYR A 82 -1.65 11.94 -1.94
CA TYR A 82 -2.98 12.38 -1.55
C TYR A 82 -3.03 12.88 -0.11
N THR A 83 -3.56 14.08 0.05
CA THR A 83 -4.00 14.66 1.32
C THR A 83 -5.15 15.63 1.00
N SER A 84 -6.12 15.80 1.90
CA SER A 84 -7.25 16.72 1.64
C SER A 84 -6.77 18.18 1.56
N VAL A 85 -5.69 18.52 2.26
CA VAL A 85 -5.13 19.88 2.29
C VAL A 85 -4.68 20.38 0.90
N TYR A 86 -4.27 19.51 -0.02
CA TYR A 86 -3.90 19.91 -1.39
C TYR A 86 -5.04 20.56 -2.17
N PHE A 87 -6.29 20.18 -1.87
CA PHE A 87 -7.46 20.64 -2.60
C PHE A 87 -8.14 21.85 -1.93
N ARG A 88 -7.58 22.35 -0.83
CA ARG A 88 -8.12 23.52 -0.14
C ARG A 88 -7.67 24.80 -0.81
N ASN A 89 -8.64 25.61 -1.22
CA ASN A 89 -8.44 26.90 -1.89
C ASN A 89 -9.06 28.03 -1.07
N GLY A 90 -8.53 29.25 -1.24
CA GLY A 90 -9.05 30.46 -0.60
C GLY A 90 -8.92 30.44 0.93
N ASP A 91 -9.99 30.85 1.63
CA ASP A 91 -10.04 31.07 3.09
C ASP A 91 -9.74 29.83 3.95
N LYS A 92 -9.70 28.63 3.35
CA LYS A 92 -9.41 27.35 4.04
C LYS A 92 -7.91 27.02 4.09
N ARG A 93 -7.05 27.76 3.38
CA ARG A 93 -5.59 27.57 3.41
C ARG A 93 -4.98 28.55 4.41
N PRO A 94 -4.10 28.11 5.32
CA PRO A 94 -3.40 29.02 6.24
C PRO A 94 -2.69 30.14 5.49
N SER A 95 -2.70 31.35 6.02
CA SER A 95 -2.03 32.52 5.43
C SER A 95 -0.51 32.36 5.36
N ASP A 96 0.07 31.47 6.16
CA ASP A 96 1.49 31.13 6.19
C ASP A 96 1.81 29.76 5.54
N PHE A 97 0.94 29.29 4.65
CA PHE A 97 1.12 28.02 3.97
C PHE A 97 2.36 28.02 3.07
N SER A 98 3.20 27.00 3.22
CA SER A 98 4.25 26.62 2.29
C SER A 98 4.34 25.10 2.24
N TYR A 99 4.74 24.54 1.11
CA TYR A 99 4.95 23.10 0.98
C TYR A 99 6.09 22.60 1.87
N HIS A 100 7.09 23.43 2.16
CA HIS A 100 8.12 23.10 3.14
C HIS A 100 7.50 22.85 4.53
N LYS A 101 6.67 23.79 5.01
CA LYS A 101 5.98 23.62 6.30
C LYS A 101 5.04 22.41 6.28
N LEU A 102 4.29 22.26 5.18
CA LEU A 102 3.38 21.12 5.01
C LEU A 102 4.14 19.78 5.05
N TYR A 103 5.30 19.69 4.38
CA TYR A 103 6.12 18.49 4.38
C TYR A 103 6.52 18.11 5.81
N LEU A 104 7.03 19.07 6.59
CA LEU A 104 7.46 18.83 7.97
C LEU A 104 6.29 18.37 8.85
N THR A 105 5.11 18.98 8.69
CA THR A 105 3.91 18.58 9.44
C THR A 105 3.38 17.21 9.01
N LEU A 106 3.45 16.86 7.72
CA LEU A 106 3.09 15.52 7.22
C LEU A 106 4.08 14.44 7.69
N ASP A 107 5.37 14.78 7.75
CA ASP A 107 6.42 13.90 8.25
C ASP A 107 6.20 13.59 9.75
N GLU A 108 5.98 14.63 10.56
CA GLU A 108 5.65 14.46 11.99
C GLU A 108 4.36 13.66 12.19
N ALA A 109 3.31 13.93 11.40
CA ALA A 109 2.06 13.17 11.43
C ALA A 109 2.28 11.68 11.09
N THR A 110 3.15 11.42 10.12
CA THR A 110 3.50 10.06 9.68
C THR A 110 4.31 9.32 10.73
N VAL A 111 5.32 9.95 11.33
CA VAL A 111 6.07 9.36 12.44
C VAL A 111 5.13 9.04 13.61
N THR A 112 4.21 9.94 13.92
CA THR A 112 3.22 9.74 14.99
C THR A 112 2.27 8.59 14.67
N PHE A 113 1.79 8.48 13.43
CA PHE A 113 0.95 7.37 12.97
C PHE A 113 1.64 6.02 13.02
N ASN A 114 2.90 5.98 12.58
CA ASN A 114 3.73 4.78 12.57
C ASN A 114 4.00 4.28 14.00
N ALA A 115 4.00 5.18 15.00
CA ALA A 115 4.04 4.81 16.41
C ALA A 115 2.67 4.35 16.97
N ASP A 116 1.62 5.15 16.77
CA ASP A 116 0.23 4.79 17.12
C ASP A 116 -0.76 5.38 16.11
N CYS A 117 -1.51 4.51 15.43
CA CYS A 117 -2.39 4.91 14.34
C CYS A 117 -3.49 5.89 14.75
N HIS A 118 -4.00 5.79 15.98
CA HIS A 118 -5.05 6.68 16.47
C HIS A 118 -4.51 8.05 16.85
N LEU A 119 -3.34 8.08 17.51
CA LEU A 119 -2.65 9.33 17.81
C LEU A 119 -2.23 10.06 16.53
N GLY A 120 -1.70 9.32 15.55
CA GLY A 120 -1.34 9.86 14.25
C GLY A 120 -2.53 10.45 13.50
N MET A 121 -3.64 9.71 13.38
CA MET A 121 -4.83 10.24 12.70
C MET A 121 -5.40 11.47 13.41
N ASN A 122 -5.43 11.48 14.75
CA ASN A 122 -5.80 12.68 15.50
C ASN A 122 -4.87 13.86 15.21
N TYR A 123 -3.56 13.62 15.03
CA TYR A 123 -2.61 14.65 14.60
C TYR A 123 -2.93 15.14 13.18
N PHE A 124 -3.23 14.24 12.23
CA PHE A 124 -3.65 14.59 10.87
C PHE A 124 -4.89 15.50 10.89
N PHE A 125 -5.91 15.18 11.70
CA PHE A 125 -7.12 15.99 11.81
C PHE A 125 -6.87 17.34 12.48
N LYS A 126 -6.14 17.37 13.61
CA LYS A 126 -5.85 18.61 14.35
C LYS A 126 -5.09 19.64 13.51
N ASN A 127 -4.16 19.17 12.68
CA ASN A 127 -3.39 20.02 11.77
C ASN A 127 -4.10 20.25 10.44
N ASN A 128 -5.34 19.76 10.31
CA ASN A 128 -6.17 19.85 9.12
C ASN A 128 -5.42 19.34 7.87
N LEU A 129 -4.67 18.26 7.97
CA LEU A 129 -3.96 17.66 6.82
C LEU A 129 -4.91 16.81 5.97
N ILE A 130 -5.89 16.20 6.63
CA ILE A 130 -6.93 15.39 6.04
C ILE A 130 -8.28 15.75 6.68
N ASP A 131 -9.36 15.60 5.93
CA ASP A 131 -10.70 15.75 6.49
C ASP A 131 -11.10 14.46 7.24
N ASP A 132 -11.89 14.61 8.31
CA ASP A 132 -12.39 13.50 9.13
C ASP A 132 -13.57 12.79 8.42
N ASP A 133 -13.23 12.11 7.33
CA ASP A 133 -14.13 11.35 6.48
C ASP A 133 -13.47 10.02 6.08
N ALA A 134 -14.22 8.92 6.16
CA ALA A 134 -13.69 7.59 5.86
C ALA A 134 -13.16 7.46 4.43
N GLY A 135 -13.75 8.17 3.46
CA GLY A 135 -13.30 8.21 2.07
C GLY A 135 -11.98 8.94 1.90
N GLU A 136 -11.78 10.04 2.61
CA GLU A 136 -10.52 10.79 2.61
C GLU A 136 -9.39 9.96 3.23
N ILE A 137 -9.64 9.36 4.40
CA ILE A 137 -8.69 8.48 5.10
C ILE A 137 -8.30 7.29 4.21
N ALA A 138 -9.28 6.66 3.55
CA ALA A 138 -9.03 5.56 2.64
C ALA A 138 -8.09 5.96 1.48
N LYS A 139 -8.28 7.14 0.88
CA LYS A 139 -7.42 7.65 -0.21
C LYS A 139 -6.00 7.94 0.27
N LEU A 140 -5.83 8.42 1.50
CA LEU A 140 -4.52 8.59 2.13
C LEU A 140 -3.83 7.24 2.30
N PHE A 141 -4.48 6.27 2.96
CA PHE A 141 -3.91 4.93 3.21
C PHE A 141 -3.55 4.17 1.93
N PHE A 142 -4.35 4.36 0.87
CA PHE A 142 -4.11 3.74 -0.43
C PHE A 142 -2.88 4.30 -1.15
N ARG A 143 -2.59 5.61 -1.01
CA ARG A 143 -1.59 6.30 -1.84
C ARG A 143 -0.31 6.69 -1.10
N ALA A 144 -0.39 6.98 0.19
CA ALA A 144 0.77 7.40 0.97
C ALA A 144 1.79 6.27 1.06
N LYS A 145 3.05 6.59 0.76
CA LYS A 145 4.17 5.65 0.83
C LYS A 145 4.72 5.46 2.24
N PRO A 146 4.88 6.51 3.08
CA PRO A 146 5.63 6.38 4.33
C PRO A 146 4.78 5.90 5.52
N LEU A 147 3.49 5.60 5.32
CA LEU A 147 2.62 5.05 6.36
C LEU A 147 2.87 3.54 6.55
N ASP A 148 3.07 3.15 7.80
CA ASP A 148 3.28 1.77 8.20
C ASP A 148 2.02 0.92 7.98
N ARG A 149 2.19 -0.22 7.32
CA ARG A 149 1.09 -1.10 6.91
C ARG A 149 0.43 -1.82 8.09
N THR A 150 1.19 -2.10 9.15
CA THR A 150 0.65 -2.69 10.39
C THR A 150 -0.26 -1.69 11.11
N GLN A 151 0.12 -0.43 11.10
CA GLN A 151 -0.67 0.66 11.69
C GLN A 151 -1.92 0.98 10.87
N ILE A 152 -1.84 0.96 9.52
CA ILE A 152 -3.02 1.03 8.64
C ILE A 152 -3.99 -0.11 8.97
N ARG A 153 -3.49 -1.35 9.07
CA ARG A 153 -4.33 -2.51 9.45
C ARG A 153 -4.99 -2.29 10.82
N ARG A 154 -4.24 -1.85 11.83
CA ARG A 154 -4.76 -1.60 13.19
C ARG A 154 -5.86 -0.54 13.18
N TYR A 155 -5.71 0.52 12.39
CA TYR A 155 -6.74 1.54 12.24
C TYR A 155 -8.00 0.96 11.58
N ILE A 156 -7.86 0.26 10.45
CA ILE A 156 -8.99 -0.35 9.74
C ILE A 156 -9.74 -1.38 10.59
N GLN A 157 -9.06 -2.10 11.49
CA GLN A 157 -9.71 -3.01 12.43
C GLN A 157 -10.66 -2.30 13.40
N SER A 158 -10.38 -1.05 13.73
CA SER A 158 -11.23 -0.21 14.60
C SER A 158 -12.32 0.54 13.85
N ASP A 159 -12.09 0.87 12.57
CA ASP A 159 -13.00 1.63 11.72
C ASP A 159 -13.14 0.95 10.35
N LEU A 160 -14.24 0.19 10.21
CA LEU A 160 -14.52 -0.59 9.01
C LEU A 160 -15.07 0.25 7.86
N ASP A 161 -15.56 1.46 8.13
CA ASP A 161 -16.07 2.33 7.07
C ASP A 161 -14.92 2.77 6.16
N VAL A 162 -13.71 2.90 6.71
CA VAL A 162 -12.49 3.12 5.93
C VAL A 162 -12.19 1.94 5.01
N LEU A 163 -12.40 0.69 5.46
CA LEU A 163 -12.23 -0.50 4.60
C LEU A 163 -13.19 -0.45 3.40
N ASP A 164 -14.44 -0.03 3.64
CA ASP A 164 -15.49 0.04 2.64
C ASP A 164 -15.23 1.09 1.57
N HIS A 165 -14.54 2.17 1.92
CA HIS A 165 -14.06 3.15 0.95
C HIS A 165 -12.77 2.69 0.26
N LEU A 166 -11.86 2.08 1.00
CA LEU A 166 -10.56 1.63 0.49
C LEU A 166 -10.71 0.54 -0.57
N ILE A 167 -11.62 -0.43 -0.38
CA ILE A 167 -11.86 -1.49 -1.36
C ILE A 167 -12.39 -0.93 -2.70
N LYS A 168 -13.12 0.18 -2.68
CA LYS A 168 -13.66 0.83 -3.88
C LYS A 168 -12.58 1.51 -4.72
N LEU A 169 -11.42 1.79 -4.15
CA LEU A 169 -10.27 2.36 -4.86
C LEU A 169 -9.55 1.34 -5.74
N PHE A 170 -9.77 0.04 -5.50
CA PHE A 170 -9.24 -1.01 -6.37
C PHE A 170 -10.11 -1.19 -7.61
N ASP A 171 -9.43 -1.29 -8.75
CA ASP A 171 -10.01 -1.75 -10.00
C ASP A 171 -9.43 -3.13 -10.34
N PHE A 172 -10.30 -4.14 -10.34
CA PHE A 172 -9.95 -5.53 -10.64
C PHE A 172 -10.48 -5.98 -12.01
N SER A 173 -10.94 -5.03 -12.83
CA SER A 173 -11.47 -5.32 -14.16
C SER A 173 -10.40 -6.04 -14.99
N GLU A 174 -10.78 -7.16 -15.61
CA GLU A 174 -9.92 -7.97 -16.49
C GLU A 174 -8.69 -8.60 -15.82
N GLN A 175 -8.54 -8.47 -14.49
CA GLN A 175 -7.46 -9.10 -13.75
C GLN A 175 -7.81 -10.54 -13.39
N LYS A 176 -6.84 -11.45 -13.51
CA LYS A 176 -6.96 -12.80 -12.98
C LYS A 176 -7.07 -12.75 -11.46
N LEU A 177 -7.83 -13.68 -10.88
CA LEU A 177 -8.07 -13.72 -9.44
C LEU A 177 -6.78 -13.68 -8.59
N PRO A 178 -5.73 -14.48 -8.89
CA PRO A 178 -4.47 -14.41 -8.13
C PRO A 178 -3.75 -13.05 -8.23
N ASP A 179 -3.84 -12.38 -9.38
CA ASP A 179 -3.23 -11.07 -9.61
C ASP A 179 -3.92 -9.97 -8.80
N ALA A 180 -5.24 -9.94 -8.90
CA ALA A 180 -6.07 -9.01 -8.13
C ALA A 180 -5.85 -9.21 -6.61
N LEU A 181 -5.76 -10.45 -6.15
CA LEU A 181 -5.57 -10.76 -4.74
C LEU A 181 -4.17 -10.35 -4.23
N ARG A 182 -3.11 -10.55 -5.03
CA ARG A 182 -1.76 -10.05 -4.70
C ARG A 182 -1.73 -8.52 -4.63
N HIS A 183 -2.34 -7.85 -5.61
CA HIS A 183 -2.40 -6.40 -5.63
C HIS A 183 -3.14 -5.86 -4.39
N TYR A 184 -4.26 -6.48 -4.02
CA TYR A 184 -5.00 -6.13 -2.82
C TYR A 184 -4.16 -6.28 -1.54
N PHE A 185 -3.45 -7.40 -1.38
CA PHE A 185 -2.56 -7.65 -0.24
C PHE A 185 -1.22 -6.91 -0.28
N SER A 186 -0.87 -6.24 -1.37
CA SER A 186 0.29 -5.32 -1.37
C SER A 186 -0.01 -3.99 -0.66
N VAL A 187 -1.29 -3.62 -0.56
CA VAL A 187 -1.74 -2.39 0.10
C VAL A 187 -2.22 -2.68 1.52
N LEU A 188 -2.92 -3.81 1.70
CA LEU A 188 -3.40 -4.27 3.00
C LEU A 188 -2.53 -5.40 3.52
N GLU A 189 -1.97 -5.21 4.72
CA GLU A 189 -1.21 -6.27 5.38
C GLU A 189 -2.12 -7.42 5.80
N VAL A 190 -1.75 -8.63 5.39
CA VAL A 190 -2.41 -9.86 5.82
C VAL A 190 -1.89 -10.27 7.19
N PRO A 191 -2.77 -10.56 8.17
CA PRO A 191 -2.35 -10.97 9.50
C PRO A 191 -1.59 -12.30 9.46
N SER A 192 -0.64 -12.47 10.38
CA SER A 192 0.16 -13.70 10.52
C SER A 192 -0.60 -14.93 11.00
N ARG A 193 -1.87 -14.76 11.37
CA ARG A 193 -2.76 -15.82 11.84
C ARG A 193 -4.10 -15.67 11.16
N TYR A 194 -4.80 -16.77 11.05
CA TYR A 194 -6.19 -16.77 10.67
C TYR A 194 -7.04 -16.05 11.73
N ASP A 195 -7.61 -14.90 11.39
CA ASP A 195 -8.41 -14.07 12.30
C ASP A 195 -9.63 -13.44 11.61
N HIS A 196 -10.48 -12.77 12.39
CA HIS A 196 -11.69 -12.09 11.92
C HIS A 196 -11.41 -10.98 10.90
N TYR A 197 -10.24 -10.33 10.99
CA TYR A 197 -9.88 -9.28 10.04
C TYR A 197 -9.60 -9.86 8.66
N LEU A 198 -8.87 -10.99 8.58
CA LEU A 198 -8.64 -11.69 7.31
C LEU A 198 -9.95 -12.08 6.62
N HIS A 199 -10.92 -12.59 7.39
CA HIS A 199 -12.27 -12.87 6.86
C HIS A 199 -12.91 -11.66 6.22
N LYS A 200 -12.95 -10.53 6.94
CA LYS A 200 -13.58 -9.30 6.47
C LYS A 200 -12.94 -8.74 5.21
N ILE A 201 -11.60 -8.69 5.16
CA ILE A 201 -10.90 -8.16 3.98
C ILE A 201 -11.11 -9.06 2.75
N VAL A 202 -11.15 -10.39 2.93
CA VAL A 202 -11.39 -11.36 1.83
C VAL A 202 -12.85 -11.31 1.38
N GLU A 203 -13.80 -11.12 2.28
CA GLU A 203 -15.21 -10.94 1.96
C GLU A 203 -15.45 -9.69 1.12
N LYS A 204 -14.92 -8.54 1.54
CA LYS A 204 -15.00 -7.28 0.79
C LYS A 204 -14.30 -7.39 -0.57
N PHE A 205 -13.14 -8.05 -0.61
CA PHE A 205 -12.45 -8.35 -1.87
C PHE A 205 -13.32 -9.19 -2.82
N ALA A 206 -13.94 -10.26 -2.33
CA ALA A 206 -14.74 -11.15 -3.15
C ALA A 206 -15.95 -10.42 -3.77
N LEU A 207 -16.63 -9.57 -2.99
CA LEU A 207 -17.70 -8.71 -3.49
C LEU A 207 -17.21 -7.76 -4.58
N ARG A 208 -16.10 -7.05 -4.33
CA ARG A 208 -15.54 -6.08 -5.28
C ARG A 208 -15.05 -6.74 -6.56
N TYR A 209 -14.37 -7.89 -6.46
CA TYR A 209 -13.86 -8.62 -7.61
C TYR A 209 -14.99 -9.01 -8.58
N VAL A 210 -16.11 -9.51 -8.04
CA VAL A 210 -17.30 -9.82 -8.83
C VAL A 210 -17.89 -8.56 -9.45
N GLN A 211 -18.06 -7.47 -8.68
CA GLN A 211 -18.57 -6.20 -9.19
C GLN A 211 -17.77 -5.64 -10.38
N CYS A 212 -16.44 -5.71 -10.32
CA CYS A 212 -15.56 -5.27 -11.41
C CYS A 212 -15.65 -6.17 -12.66
N ASN A 213 -16.06 -7.43 -12.51
CA ASN A 213 -15.98 -8.45 -13.57
C ASN A 213 -17.34 -8.99 -14.03
N GLN A 214 -18.45 -8.42 -13.55
CA GLN A 214 -19.83 -8.83 -13.89
C GLN A 214 -20.16 -8.68 -15.39
N SER A 215 -19.59 -7.68 -16.06
CA SER A 215 -19.91 -7.34 -17.45
C SER A 215 -18.88 -7.85 -18.46
N SER A 216 -17.78 -8.45 -18.00
CA SER A 216 -16.65 -8.82 -18.86
C SER A 216 -16.90 -10.14 -19.59
N SER A 217 -17.01 -10.07 -20.93
CA SER A 217 -17.21 -11.22 -21.82
C SER A 217 -16.01 -12.20 -21.85
N SER A 218 -14.88 -11.80 -21.28
CA SER A 218 -13.62 -12.55 -21.19
C SER A 218 -13.58 -13.56 -20.03
N ASN A 219 -14.46 -13.42 -19.02
CA ASN A 219 -14.55 -14.37 -17.91
C ASN A 219 -15.47 -15.53 -18.27
N ARG A 220 -14.91 -16.52 -18.96
CA ARG A 220 -15.65 -17.68 -19.51
C ARG A 220 -16.14 -18.68 -18.46
N SER A 221 -15.59 -18.65 -17.24
CA SER A 221 -15.95 -19.59 -16.18
C SER A 221 -17.11 -19.05 -15.35
N ILE A 222 -18.19 -19.84 -15.28
CA ILE A 222 -19.41 -19.55 -14.49
C ILE A 222 -19.12 -19.30 -13.00
N LEU A 223 -17.94 -19.72 -12.53
CA LEU A 223 -17.46 -19.57 -11.16
C LEU A 223 -17.22 -18.12 -10.73
N ILE A 224 -17.00 -17.20 -11.67
CA ILE A 224 -16.61 -15.81 -11.36
C ILE A 224 -17.84 -14.94 -11.02
N HIS A 225 -19.06 -15.47 -11.15
CA HIS A 225 -20.28 -14.68 -10.96
C HIS A 225 -20.77 -14.57 -9.51
N THR A 226 -20.25 -15.37 -8.57
CA THR A 226 -20.69 -15.33 -7.16
C THR A 226 -19.56 -15.01 -6.20
N SER A 227 -19.81 -14.06 -5.30
CA SER A 227 -18.83 -13.65 -4.28
C SER A 227 -18.48 -14.79 -3.33
N GLU A 228 -19.41 -15.70 -3.05
CA GLU A 228 -19.16 -16.90 -2.23
C GLU A 228 -18.11 -17.82 -2.86
N THR A 229 -18.18 -18.03 -4.18
CA THR A 229 -17.19 -18.83 -4.90
C THR A 229 -15.82 -18.17 -4.85
N ILE A 230 -15.76 -16.86 -5.15
CA ILE A 230 -14.51 -16.10 -5.10
C ILE A 230 -13.91 -16.12 -3.69
N TYR A 231 -14.73 -15.95 -2.65
CA TYR A 231 -14.30 -16.02 -1.26
C TYR A 231 -13.63 -17.36 -0.92
N VAL A 232 -14.24 -18.49 -1.31
CA VAL A 232 -13.65 -19.83 -1.09
C VAL A 232 -12.36 -20.00 -1.90
N LEU A 233 -12.32 -19.50 -3.14
CA LEU A 233 -11.11 -19.54 -3.97
C LEU A 233 -9.97 -18.71 -3.37
N CYS A 234 -10.25 -17.50 -2.85
CA CYS A 234 -9.25 -16.66 -2.18
C CYS A 234 -8.62 -17.39 -0.99
N PHE A 235 -9.42 -18.00 -0.13
CA PHE A 235 -8.88 -18.77 0.99
C PHE A 235 -8.14 -20.03 0.54
N SER A 236 -8.59 -20.67 -0.53
CA SER A 236 -7.86 -21.79 -1.15
C SER A 236 -6.48 -21.36 -1.62
N LEU A 237 -6.38 -20.19 -2.28
CA LEU A 237 -5.12 -19.59 -2.73
C LEU A 237 -4.20 -19.19 -1.58
N ILE A 238 -4.75 -18.57 -0.53
CA ILE A 238 -3.99 -18.18 0.68
C ILE A 238 -3.44 -19.44 1.38
N MET A 239 -4.27 -20.47 1.56
CA MET A 239 -3.83 -21.74 2.15
C MET A 239 -2.80 -22.46 1.30
N LEU A 240 -2.96 -22.47 -0.03
CA LEU A 240 -1.98 -23.05 -0.94
C LEU A 240 -0.64 -22.31 -0.86
N SER A 241 -0.69 -20.97 -0.85
CA SER A 241 0.50 -20.12 -0.68
C SER A 241 1.21 -20.41 0.64
N ALA A 242 0.46 -20.53 1.74
CA ALA A 242 1.03 -20.87 3.05
C ALA A 242 1.63 -22.28 3.06
N ASP A 243 0.98 -23.25 2.40
CA ASP A 243 1.48 -24.62 2.29
C ASP A 243 2.79 -24.71 1.50
N LEU A 244 2.79 -24.19 0.26
CA LEU A 244 3.93 -24.31 -0.66
C LEU A 244 5.19 -23.63 -0.13
N TYR A 245 5.06 -22.46 0.48
CA TYR A 245 6.21 -21.62 0.81
C TYR A 245 6.61 -21.61 2.29
N ASN A 246 5.90 -22.34 3.16
CA ASN A 246 6.31 -22.51 4.55
C ASN A 246 7.39 -23.59 4.69
N PRO A 247 8.63 -23.28 5.10
CA PRO A 247 9.72 -24.25 5.20
C PRO A 247 9.46 -25.37 6.23
N GLN A 248 8.54 -25.18 7.18
CA GLN A 248 8.19 -26.19 8.18
C GLN A 248 7.33 -27.34 7.62
N ILE A 249 6.66 -27.12 6.49
CA ILE A 249 5.83 -28.14 5.86
C ILE A 249 6.68 -28.94 4.88
N LYS A 250 6.97 -30.19 5.24
CA LYS A 250 7.77 -31.11 4.41
C LYS A 250 6.97 -31.66 3.22
N ASN A 251 5.72 -32.04 3.47
CA ASN A 251 4.85 -32.64 2.46
C ASN A 251 3.92 -31.56 1.90
N LYS A 252 4.31 -31.00 0.76
CA LYS A 252 3.55 -29.95 0.07
C LYS A 252 2.31 -30.52 -0.62
N MET A 253 1.24 -29.73 -0.66
CA MET A 253 0.03 -30.01 -1.40
C MET A 253 0.36 -30.12 -2.89
N SER A 254 0.10 -31.28 -3.47
CA SER A 254 0.21 -31.49 -4.91
C SER A 254 -0.93 -30.79 -5.67
N LYS A 255 -0.71 -30.48 -6.95
CA LYS A 255 -1.75 -29.94 -7.85
C LYS A 255 -3.04 -30.76 -7.82
N ARG A 256 -2.92 -32.09 -7.85
CA ARG A 256 -4.06 -33.02 -7.79
C ARG A 256 -4.83 -32.91 -6.47
N GLU A 257 -4.13 -32.75 -5.35
CA GLU A 257 -4.77 -32.56 -4.04
C GLU A 257 -5.47 -31.22 -3.95
N PHE A 258 -4.85 -30.14 -4.44
CA PHE A 258 -5.47 -28.82 -4.50
C PHE A 258 -6.78 -28.84 -5.29
N ILE A 259 -6.75 -29.35 -6.52
CA ILE A 259 -7.93 -29.47 -7.38
C ILE A 259 -9.05 -30.27 -6.67
N ARG A 260 -8.70 -31.41 -6.06
CA ARG A 260 -9.66 -32.23 -5.32
C ARG A 260 -10.27 -31.47 -4.13
N ASN A 261 -9.46 -30.71 -3.40
CA ASN A 261 -9.86 -29.96 -2.23
C ASN A 261 -10.81 -28.80 -2.60
N VAL A 262 -10.47 -28.02 -3.63
CA VAL A 262 -11.30 -26.92 -4.14
C VAL A 262 -12.63 -27.44 -4.68
N ARG A 263 -12.60 -28.52 -5.48
CA ARG A 263 -13.81 -29.16 -6.02
C ARG A 263 -14.76 -29.61 -4.91
N ARG A 264 -14.23 -30.19 -3.82
CA ARG A 264 -15.03 -30.61 -2.66
C ARG A 264 -15.67 -29.43 -1.94
N ALA A 265 -14.96 -28.31 -1.84
CA ALA A 265 -15.50 -27.10 -1.23
C ALA A 265 -16.61 -26.49 -2.10
N LEU A 266 -16.35 -26.24 -3.38
CA LEU A 266 -17.29 -25.53 -4.25
C LEU A 266 -18.43 -26.41 -4.80
N ARG A 267 -18.23 -27.74 -4.85
CA ARG A 267 -19.12 -28.70 -5.55
C ARG A 267 -19.34 -28.38 -7.03
N VAL A 268 -18.43 -27.61 -7.64
CA VAL A 268 -18.39 -27.33 -9.07
C VAL A 268 -17.15 -27.99 -9.67
N GLN A 269 -17.28 -28.51 -10.88
CA GLN A 269 -16.20 -29.18 -11.60
C GLN A 269 -15.61 -28.24 -12.64
N ASP A 270 -14.42 -27.71 -12.34
CA ASP A 270 -13.61 -26.91 -13.26
C ASP A 270 -12.11 -27.16 -12.98
N ASP A 271 -11.68 -28.39 -13.26
CA ASP A 271 -10.35 -28.87 -12.87
C ASP A 271 -9.22 -28.15 -13.59
N GLU A 272 -9.48 -27.72 -14.83
CA GLU A 272 -8.54 -26.94 -15.64
C GLU A 272 -8.30 -25.58 -14.97
N PHE A 273 -9.37 -24.85 -14.64
CA PHE A 273 -9.27 -23.57 -13.93
C PHE A 273 -8.56 -23.70 -12.58
N TYR A 274 -8.94 -24.68 -11.75
CA TYR A 274 -8.27 -24.91 -10.46
C TYR A 274 -6.80 -25.29 -10.65
N GLY A 275 -6.48 -26.03 -11.71
CA GLY A 275 -5.11 -26.35 -12.10
C GLY A 275 -4.30 -25.10 -12.44
N HIS A 276 -4.88 -24.17 -13.20
CA HIS A 276 -4.22 -22.90 -13.53
C HIS A 276 -3.97 -22.02 -12.29
N LEU A 277 -4.91 -21.99 -11.35
CA LEU A 277 -4.73 -21.31 -10.07
C LEU A 277 -3.54 -21.88 -9.27
N TYR A 278 -3.39 -23.22 -9.26
CA TYR A 278 -2.24 -23.86 -8.61
C TYR A 278 -0.92 -23.46 -9.28
N ASP A 279 -0.87 -23.56 -10.61
CA ASP A 279 0.33 -23.25 -11.38
C ASP A 279 0.76 -21.79 -11.18
N ASP A 280 -0.20 -20.85 -11.11
CA ASP A 280 0.11 -19.44 -10.86
C ASP A 280 0.79 -19.23 -9.51
N VAL A 281 0.26 -19.82 -8.42
CA VAL A 281 0.88 -19.72 -7.08
C VAL A 281 2.23 -20.42 -7.06
N TYR A 282 2.36 -21.59 -7.69
CA TYR A 282 3.59 -22.37 -7.75
C TYR A 282 4.70 -21.65 -8.52
N LEU A 283 4.38 -20.98 -9.62
CA LEU A 283 5.37 -20.31 -10.49
C LEU A 283 5.71 -18.89 -10.03
N ARG A 284 4.74 -18.13 -9.51
CA ARG A 284 4.91 -16.69 -9.23
C ARG A 284 5.13 -16.34 -7.77
N GLY A 285 5.00 -17.29 -6.86
CA GLY A 285 5.22 -17.03 -5.44
C GLY A 285 3.94 -16.80 -4.64
N HIS A 286 4.16 -16.26 -3.45
CA HIS A 286 3.13 -16.00 -2.46
C HIS A 286 1.96 -15.16 -2.98
N ILE A 287 0.78 -15.41 -2.43
CA ILE A 287 -0.42 -14.59 -2.65
C ILE A 287 -0.44 -13.37 -1.72
N ALA A 288 0.03 -13.55 -0.48
CA ALA A 288 0.11 -12.50 0.51
C ALA A 288 1.57 -12.37 0.96
N HIS A 289 2.11 -11.17 0.82
CA HIS A 289 3.46 -10.81 1.26
C HIS A 289 3.38 -10.11 2.61
N GLY A 290 4.30 -10.39 3.52
CA GLY A 290 4.45 -9.67 4.77
C GLY A 290 5.80 -9.99 5.41
N GLU A 291 6.52 -8.99 5.89
CA GLU A 291 7.82 -9.16 6.56
C GLU A 291 7.71 -10.04 7.82
N ASN A 292 6.49 -10.17 8.35
CA ASN A 292 6.13 -11.05 9.47
C ASN A 292 5.14 -12.16 9.08
N TYR A 293 5.15 -12.62 7.82
CA TYR A 293 4.30 -13.72 7.35
C TYR A 293 4.74 -15.04 8.03
N ASN A 294 4.39 -15.16 9.30
CA ASN A 294 4.61 -16.34 10.09
C ASN A 294 3.72 -17.46 9.56
N HIS A 295 4.34 -18.62 9.47
CA HIS A 295 3.91 -19.91 8.94
C HIS A 295 2.61 -20.52 9.51
N ASN A 296 1.84 -19.77 10.29
CA ASN A 296 0.68 -20.22 11.06
C ASN A 296 -0.67 -19.74 10.52
N LEU A 297 -0.74 -19.30 9.25
CA LEU A 297 -2.02 -19.00 8.59
C LEU A 297 -2.86 -20.24 8.28
N LEU A 298 -2.26 -21.43 8.31
CA LEU A 298 -3.02 -22.65 8.15
C LEU A 298 -3.93 -22.84 9.38
N PRO A 299 -5.26 -22.92 9.20
CA PRO A 299 -6.14 -23.29 10.30
C PRO A 299 -5.72 -24.65 10.84
N LYS A 300 -5.84 -24.84 12.16
CA LYS A 300 -5.58 -26.16 12.79
C LYS A 300 -6.53 -27.26 12.28
N SER A 301 -7.65 -26.87 11.66
CA SER A 301 -8.61 -27.75 11.04
C SER A 301 -8.30 -28.00 9.56
N SER A 302 -8.61 -29.21 9.08
CA SER A 302 -8.43 -29.61 7.68
C SER A 302 -9.13 -28.68 6.68
N PHE A 303 -8.58 -28.57 5.47
CA PHE A 303 -9.18 -27.84 4.33
C PHE A 303 -10.66 -28.20 4.08
N SER A 304 -11.05 -29.45 4.37
CA SER A 304 -12.46 -29.91 4.29
C SER A 304 -13.39 -29.27 5.32
N SER A 305 -12.89 -28.96 6.52
CA SER A 305 -13.66 -28.23 7.55
C SER A 305 -13.86 -26.77 7.17
N PHE A 306 -12.90 -26.19 6.45
CA PHE A 306 -12.95 -24.82 5.96
C PHE A 306 -14.12 -24.57 5.00
N GLY A 307 -14.33 -25.46 4.03
CA GLY A 307 -15.45 -25.35 3.10
C GLY A 307 -16.79 -25.22 3.83
N HIS A 308 -17.06 -26.11 4.80
CA HIS A 308 -18.28 -26.06 5.60
C HIS A 308 -18.42 -24.78 6.45
N HIS A 309 -17.32 -24.28 7.05
CA HIS A 309 -17.33 -23.02 7.79
C HIS A 309 -17.54 -21.79 6.89
N ALA A 310 -16.94 -21.77 5.69
CA ALA A 310 -17.08 -20.68 4.73
C ALA A 310 -18.54 -20.50 4.26
N PHE A 311 -19.24 -21.60 3.95
CA PHE A 311 -20.67 -21.54 3.61
C PHE A 311 -21.55 -21.23 4.83
N GLY A 312 -21.21 -21.72 6.03
CA GLY A 312 -21.99 -21.46 7.25
C GLY A 312 -21.90 -20.02 7.75
N TYR A 313 -20.72 -19.39 7.65
CA TYR A 313 -20.48 -18.02 8.13
C TYR A 313 -21.19 -16.97 7.26
N ASN A 314 -21.19 -17.17 5.93
CA ASN A 314 -21.81 -16.23 4.98
C ASN A 314 -23.35 -16.27 5.08
N HIS A 315 -23.95 -17.45 5.28
CA HIS A 315 -25.39 -17.59 5.48
C HIS A 315 -25.91 -16.87 6.74
N HIS A 316 -25.13 -16.86 7.83
CA HIS A 316 -25.49 -16.15 9.05
C HIS A 316 -25.33 -14.62 8.92
N GLN A 317 -24.31 -14.13 8.22
CA GLN A 317 -24.10 -12.68 8.05
C GLN A 317 -25.05 -12.04 7.03
N GLN A 318 -25.39 -12.73 5.93
CA GLN A 318 -26.42 -12.25 5.00
C GLN A 318 -27.77 -12.09 5.73
N GLN A 319 -28.14 -13.02 6.61
CA GLN A 319 -29.37 -12.89 7.41
C GLN A 319 -29.34 -11.69 8.38
N GLN A 320 -28.19 -11.37 8.96
CA GLN A 320 -28.03 -10.21 9.85
C GLN A 320 -28.03 -8.87 9.10
N HIS A 321 -27.46 -8.81 7.89
CA HIS A 321 -27.51 -7.62 7.04
C HIS A 321 -28.91 -7.33 6.48
N LEU A 322 -29.70 -8.37 6.17
CA LEU A 322 -31.11 -8.19 5.79
C LEU A 322 -31.99 -7.66 6.94
N HIS A 323 -31.62 -7.89 8.21
CA HIS A 323 -32.37 -7.38 9.37
C HIS A 323 -32.03 -5.94 9.76
N HIS A 324 -30.99 -5.33 9.17
CA HIS A 324 -30.57 -3.95 9.48
C HIS A 324 -30.81 -2.94 8.35
N GLN A 325 -31.53 -3.31 7.28
CA GLN A 325 -32.00 -2.31 6.31
C GLN A 325 -33.19 -1.53 6.90
N PRO A 326 -33.13 -0.18 6.97
CA PRO A 326 -34.29 0.61 7.36
C PRO A 326 -35.38 0.45 6.29
N GLN A 327 -36.55 -0.04 6.71
CA GLN A 327 -37.75 -0.13 5.89
C GLN A 327 -38.06 1.24 5.24
N PRO A 328 -38.34 1.32 3.93
CA PRO A 328 -38.72 2.58 3.31
C PRO A 328 -40.09 3.02 3.85
N ARG A 329 -40.12 4.16 4.56
CA ARG A 329 -41.37 4.85 4.92
C ARG A 329 -42.05 5.34 3.65
N PHE A 330 -43.04 4.60 3.17
CA PHE A 330 -43.98 5.10 2.18
C PHE A 330 -44.79 6.26 2.80
N HIS A 331 -44.52 7.49 2.35
CA HIS A 331 -45.45 8.60 2.52
C HIS A 331 -46.55 8.43 1.45
N MET A 332 -47.76 8.09 1.88
CA MET A 332 -48.96 8.25 1.06
C MET A 332 -49.24 9.76 0.93
N ILE A 333 -49.19 10.27 -0.30
CA ILE A 333 -49.71 11.58 -0.65
C ILE A 333 -51.21 11.41 -0.89
N HIS A 334 -52.01 12.19 -0.17
CA HIS A 334 -53.47 12.25 -0.25
C HIS A 334 -53.93 12.98 -1.51
#